data_AF-A0A3B1K9G5-F1
#
_entry.id   AF-A0A3B1K9G5-F1
#
_cell.length_a   1.000
_cell.length_b   1.000
_cell.length_c   1.000
_cell.angle_alpha   90.00
_cell.angle_beta   90.00
_cell.angle_gamma   90.00
#
_symmetry.space_group_name_H-M   'P 1'
#
loop_
_entity.id
_entity.type
_entity.pdbx_description
1 polymer ?
#
loop_
_entity_poly.entity_id
_entity_poly.type
_entity_poly.pdbx_seq_one_letter_code
_entity_poly.pdbx_strand_id
1 'polypeptide(L)'
;MRLTLKDQTEVLPAFSAICCTALLGTRGQQREARSGGAVRRNMAASFPKMLSFGKNTRILLGVLRLSVVPAQSYTVPVSNYGEKITHTGQVYDENDVRRMRFVGRQKEVNENFAIKLVAEEPVSDLEARVVSCDGGGGALGHPKVYINLDKLTKVGTCGYCGRQFQQKHHH
;
A
#
# COMPACT_ATOMS: atom_id res chain seq x y z
N MET A 1 50.76 5.35 -22.71
CA MET A 1 50.48 6.57 -23.52
C MET A 1 48.98 6.73 -23.60
N ARG A 2 48.45 7.79 -22.97
CA ARG A 2 47.03 8.18 -23.02
C ARG A 2 46.69 8.66 -24.43
N LEU A 3 45.61 8.16 -25.00
CA LEU A 3 44.89 8.86 -26.06
C LEU A 3 43.40 8.83 -25.70
N THR A 4 42.98 9.94 -25.08
CA THR A 4 41.61 10.36 -24.87
C THR A 4 41.11 10.97 -26.18
N LEU A 5 40.10 10.39 -26.80
CA LEU A 5 39.35 11.03 -27.88
C LEU A 5 38.04 11.58 -27.29
N LYS A 6 38.01 12.91 -27.19
CA LYS A 6 36.82 13.76 -27.04
C LYS A 6 36.42 14.19 -28.45
N ASP A 7 35.21 13.85 -28.87
CA ASP A 7 34.43 14.56 -29.89
C ASP A 7 33.16 15.01 -29.14
N GLN A 8 32.83 16.31 -28.97
CA GLN A 8 32.35 17.27 -29.99
C GLN A 8 31.12 16.65 -30.70
N THR A 9 29.90 17.17 -30.73
CA THR A 9 29.31 18.51 -30.72
C THR A 9 27.79 18.27 -30.84
N GLU A 10 26.94 18.93 -30.04
CA GLU A 10 25.92 19.92 -30.45
C GLU A 10 24.87 19.48 -31.50
N VAL A 11 23.68 20.09 -31.39
CA VAL A 11 22.62 20.30 -32.41
C VAL A 11 21.26 19.63 -32.10
N LEU A 12 20.42 20.39 -31.38
CA LEU A 12 18.96 20.48 -31.63
C LEU A 12 18.74 21.31 -32.91
N PRO A 13 17.61 21.14 -33.62
CA PRO A 13 16.54 22.14 -33.46
C PRO A 13 15.10 21.60 -33.57
N ALA A 14 14.17 22.51 -33.25
CA ALA A 14 12.73 22.42 -33.19
C ALA A 14 12.01 22.40 -34.57
N PHE A 15 10.68 22.63 -34.53
CA PHE A 15 9.67 22.77 -35.61
C PHE A 15 9.02 21.44 -36.05
N SER A 16 7.69 21.29 -36.19
CA SER A 16 6.56 22.24 -36.24
C SER A 16 5.22 21.51 -36.02
N ALA A 17 4.32 22.16 -35.29
CA ALA A 17 2.86 22.23 -35.37
C ALA A 17 2.05 21.32 -36.33
N ILE A 18 0.86 20.87 -35.90
CA ILE A 18 -0.44 21.48 -36.28
C ILE A 18 -1.61 20.78 -35.56
N CYS A 19 -2.46 21.65 -35.02
CA CYS A 19 -3.76 21.43 -34.39
C CYS A 19 -4.81 21.01 -35.43
N CYS A 20 -5.74 20.11 -35.10
CA CYS A 20 -7.12 20.26 -35.57
C CYS A 20 -8.13 19.63 -34.61
N THR A 21 -9.08 20.48 -34.27
CA THR A 21 -10.19 20.42 -33.33
C THR A 21 -11.38 19.57 -33.79
N ALA A 22 -12.30 19.37 -32.84
CA ALA A 22 -13.76 19.29 -33.01
C ALA A 22 -14.34 17.89 -33.28
N LEU A 23 -15.52 17.49 -32.79
CA LEU A 23 -16.54 18.03 -31.86
C LEU A 23 -17.63 16.93 -31.76
N LEU A 24 -18.41 16.92 -30.68
CA LEU A 24 -19.74 16.27 -30.51
C LEU A 24 -19.69 14.73 -30.35
N GLY A 25 -20.22 14.10 -29.29
CA GLY A 25 -21.37 14.42 -28.47
C GLY A 25 -22.55 13.53 -28.89
N THR A 26 -22.92 12.54 -28.07
CA THR A 26 -24.32 12.12 -27.84
C THR A 26 -24.42 11.14 -26.67
N ARG A 27 -25.41 11.41 -25.82
CA ARG A 27 -25.91 10.60 -24.71
C ARG A 27 -26.69 9.40 -25.27
N GLY A 28 -26.57 8.23 -24.64
CA GLY A 28 -27.45 7.08 -24.87
C GLY A 28 -27.37 6.13 -23.68
N GLN A 29 -28.21 6.33 -22.67
CA GLN A 29 -29.47 5.59 -22.44
C GLN A 29 -29.24 4.26 -21.70
N GLN A 30 -29.47 4.33 -20.39
CA GLN A 30 -29.67 3.20 -19.49
C GLN A 30 -30.77 2.27 -20.05
N ARG A 31 -30.53 0.97 -20.04
CA ARG A 31 -31.57 -0.06 -20.25
C ARG A 31 -31.85 -0.73 -18.91
N GLU A 32 -33.02 -0.42 -18.37
CA GLU A 32 -33.66 -1.15 -17.27
C GLU A 32 -34.18 -2.49 -17.80
N ALA A 33 -33.81 -3.58 -17.11
CA ALA A 33 -34.46 -4.88 -17.27
C ALA A 33 -35.62 -4.98 -16.28
N ARG A 34 -36.82 -5.17 -16.84
CA ARG A 34 -38.06 -5.52 -16.14
C ARG A 34 -37.96 -6.92 -15.53
N SER A 35 -38.54 -7.10 -14.33
CA SER A 35 -39.76 -7.88 -14.10
C SER A 35 -39.73 -8.66 -12.78
N GLY A 36 -40.83 -8.57 -12.02
CA GLY A 36 -41.14 -9.56 -10.99
C GLY A 36 -41.87 -9.01 -9.76
N GLY A 37 -43.19 -9.18 -9.71
CA GLY A 37 -43.89 -9.47 -8.47
C GLY A 37 -44.48 -8.28 -7.70
N ALA A 38 -45.68 -7.87 -8.12
CA ALA A 38 -46.58 -7.07 -7.30
C ALA A 38 -47.11 -7.89 -6.11
N VAL A 39 -46.85 -7.45 -4.88
CA VAL A 39 -47.69 -7.79 -3.72
C VAL A 39 -48.14 -6.49 -3.09
N ARG A 40 -49.39 -6.12 -3.40
CA ARG A 40 -50.10 -5.02 -2.76
C ARG A 40 -50.27 -5.36 -1.27
N ARG A 41 -49.73 -4.52 -0.39
CA ARG A 41 -50.17 -4.46 1.01
C ARG A 41 -50.55 -3.02 1.32
N ASN A 42 -51.76 -2.89 1.85
CA ASN A 42 -52.49 -1.64 2.01
C ASN A 42 -51.76 -0.69 2.97
N MET A 43 -51.71 0.59 2.58
CA MET A 43 -51.32 1.71 3.43
C MET A 43 -52.38 1.92 4.51
N ALA A 44 -52.01 1.79 5.78
CA ALA A 44 -52.77 2.35 6.90
C ALA A 44 -51.87 3.40 7.58
N ALA A 45 -52.13 4.66 7.26
CA ALA A 45 -51.52 5.80 7.92
C ALA A 45 -52.00 5.85 9.37
N SER A 46 -51.09 5.63 10.32
CA SER A 46 -51.32 5.90 11.74
C SER A 46 -50.24 6.85 12.20
N PHE A 47 -50.59 8.13 12.29
CA PHE A 47 -49.77 9.16 12.91
C PHE A 47 -49.70 8.92 14.43
N PRO A 48 -48.54 8.67 15.04
CA PRO A 48 -48.43 8.75 16.49
C PRO A 48 -48.25 10.22 16.91
N LYS A 49 -49.13 10.65 17.80
CA LYS A 49 -49.13 11.95 18.50
C LYS A 49 -47.75 12.29 19.05
N MET A 50 -47.25 13.49 18.71
CA MET A 50 -46.17 14.12 19.45
C MET A 50 -46.65 14.47 20.87
N LEU A 51 -46.00 13.90 21.88
CA LEU A 51 -46.05 14.41 23.24
C LEU A 51 -44.74 15.15 23.50
N SER A 52 -44.87 16.48 23.61
CA SER A 52 -43.82 17.39 24.04
C SER A 52 -43.66 17.27 25.55
N PHE A 53 -42.50 16.81 26.03
CA PHE A 53 -42.07 17.03 27.41
C PHE A 53 -40.53 17.12 27.49
N GLY A 54 -40.06 18.34 27.77
CA GLY A 54 -39.07 18.57 28.82
C GLY A 54 -37.59 18.21 28.58
N LYS A 55 -36.82 19.25 28.21
CA LYS A 55 -35.52 19.69 28.79
C LYS A 55 -34.30 18.73 28.79
N ASN A 56 -33.17 19.32 28.40
CA ASN A 56 -31.76 18.85 28.48
C ASN A 56 -31.24 17.90 27.38
N THR A 57 -30.97 18.48 26.20
CA THR A 57 -30.01 17.91 25.24
C THR A 57 -28.70 18.70 25.33
N ARG A 58 -27.85 18.38 26.32
CA ARG A 58 -26.40 18.59 26.17
C ARG A 58 -25.93 17.60 25.11
N ILE A 59 -26.05 17.98 23.84
CA ILE A 59 -25.50 17.21 22.73
C ILE A 59 -23.98 17.27 22.88
N LEU A 60 -23.43 16.17 23.38
CA LEU A 60 -22.02 15.82 23.33
C LEU A 60 -21.57 15.85 21.86
N LEU A 61 -21.04 16.99 21.42
CA LEU A 61 -20.10 17.05 20.30
C LEU A 61 -18.80 16.40 20.77
N GLY A 62 -18.84 15.08 20.91
CA GLY A 62 -17.64 14.26 21.02
C GLY A 62 -16.86 14.43 19.72
N VAL A 63 -15.70 15.06 19.81
CA VAL A 63 -14.74 15.18 18.72
C VAL A 63 -14.36 13.76 18.30
N LEU A 64 -14.99 13.25 17.25
CA LEU A 64 -14.53 12.06 16.53
C LEU A 64 -13.15 12.41 15.95
N ARG A 65 -12.09 12.13 16.71
CA ARG A 65 -10.75 12.04 16.16
C ARG A 65 -10.72 10.83 15.23
N LEU A 66 -11.07 11.06 13.96
CA LEU A 66 -10.66 10.16 12.88
C LEU A 66 -9.13 10.14 12.88
N SER A 67 -8.53 9.07 13.39
CA SER A 67 -7.15 8.75 13.08
C SER A 67 -7.12 8.44 11.57
N VAL A 68 -6.75 9.43 10.77
CA VAL A 68 -6.39 9.21 9.36
C VAL A 68 -5.14 8.34 9.38
N VAL A 69 -5.33 7.02 9.24
CA VAL A 69 -4.23 6.12 8.94
C VAL A 69 -3.93 6.33 7.46
N PRO A 70 -2.73 6.79 7.08
CA PRO A 70 -2.37 6.89 5.69
C PRO A 70 -2.40 5.48 5.09
N ALA A 71 -3.33 5.22 4.18
CA ALA A 71 -3.29 4.01 3.35
C ALA A 71 -2.13 4.17 2.37
N GLN A 72 -0.93 3.72 2.76
CA GLN A 72 0.17 3.65 1.82
C GLN A 72 -0.12 2.56 0.80
N SER A 73 -0.19 2.95 -0.47
CA SER A 73 -0.27 2.01 -1.58
C SER A 73 1.10 1.40 -1.81
N TYR A 74 1.28 0.15 -1.39
CA TYR A 74 2.48 -0.60 -1.75
C TYR A 74 2.42 -0.93 -3.24
N THR A 75 3.22 -0.22 -4.03
CA THR A 75 3.34 -0.49 -5.47
C THR A 75 4.47 -1.48 -5.73
N VAL A 76 4.17 -2.45 -6.60
CA VAL A 76 5.15 -3.41 -7.12
C VAL A 76 5.98 -2.70 -8.19
N PRO A 77 7.33 -2.77 -8.12
CA PRO A 77 8.16 -2.21 -9.17
C PRO A 77 7.89 -2.91 -10.51
N VAL A 78 7.88 -2.14 -11.59
CA VAL A 78 7.58 -2.61 -12.94
C VAL A 78 8.82 -2.39 -13.81
N SER A 79 9.12 -3.36 -14.67
CA SER A 79 10.20 -3.30 -15.66
C SER A 79 9.88 -2.31 -16.80
N ASN A 80 10.89 -2.00 -17.62
CA ASN A 80 10.75 -1.04 -18.74
C ASN A 80 9.68 -1.44 -19.77
N TYR A 81 9.43 -2.73 -19.94
CA TYR A 81 8.43 -3.29 -20.86
C TYR A 81 7.10 -3.65 -20.17
N GLY A 82 6.87 -3.18 -18.94
CA GLY A 82 5.58 -3.28 -18.26
C GLY A 82 5.32 -4.57 -17.46
N GLU A 83 6.31 -5.47 -17.33
CA GLU A 83 6.17 -6.66 -16.49
C GLU A 83 6.47 -6.34 -15.02
N LYS A 84 5.60 -6.81 -14.10
CA LYS A 84 5.81 -6.70 -12.65
C LYS A 84 7.04 -7.51 -12.21
N ILE A 85 7.91 -6.87 -11.44
CA ILE A 85 9.11 -7.48 -10.85
C ILE A 85 8.69 -8.18 -9.55
N THR A 86 9.19 -9.39 -9.32
CA THR A 86 8.89 -10.14 -8.10
C THR A 86 9.59 -9.55 -6.88
N HIS A 87 9.19 -9.95 -5.66
CA HIS A 87 9.81 -9.48 -4.41
C HIS A 87 11.32 -9.84 -4.30
N THR A 88 11.79 -10.82 -5.07
CA THR A 88 13.22 -11.20 -5.17
C THR A 88 13.99 -10.42 -6.23
N GLY A 89 13.30 -9.63 -7.06
CA GLY A 89 13.89 -8.92 -8.20
C GLY A 89 13.84 -9.69 -9.53
N GLN A 90 13.23 -10.88 -9.57
CA GLN A 90 13.15 -11.68 -10.81
C GLN A 90 12.15 -11.09 -11.80
N VAL A 91 12.61 -10.94 -13.05
CA VAL A 91 11.86 -10.59 -14.26
C VAL A 91 12.53 -11.28 -15.46
N TYR A 92 11.78 -11.58 -16.51
CA TYR A 92 12.34 -12.13 -17.75
C TYR A 92 12.87 -11.01 -18.64
N ASP A 93 13.96 -11.25 -19.37
CA ASP A 93 14.43 -10.31 -20.37
C ASP A 93 13.39 -10.13 -21.49
N GLU A 94 13.44 -8.99 -22.17
CA GLU A 94 12.47 -8.64 -23.21
C GLU A 94 12.42 -9.68 -24.35
N ASN A 95 13.60 -10.19 -24.72
CA ASN A 95 13.79 -11.19 -25.78
C ASN A 95 13.76 -12.65 -25.28
N ASP A 96 13.40 -12.89 -24.02
CA ASP A 96 13.34 -14.23 -23.48
C ASP A 96 12.08 -14.97 -23.94
N VAL A 97 12.26 -16.08 -24.64
CA VAL A 97 11.18 -16.97 -25.11
C VAL A 97 10.27 -17.45 -23.98
N ARG A 98 10.77 -17.52 -22.74
CA ARG A 98 10.02 -17.96 -21.56
C ARG A 98 8.88 -17.00 -21.18
N ARG A 99 8.94 -15.74 -21.61
CA ARG A 99 7.90 -14.72 -21.39
C ARG A 99 6.58 -15.07 -22.08
N MET A 100 6.64 -15.83 -23.18
CA MET A 100 5.45 -16.26 -23.94
C MET A 100 4.41 -16.98 -23.09
N ARG A 101 4.80 -17.60 -21.96
CA ARG A 101 3.86 -18.24 -21.03
C ARG A 101 2.84 -17.27 -20.40
N PHE A 102 3.17 -15.98 -20.34
CA PHE A 102 2.32 -14.93 -19.77
C PHE A 102 1.63 -14.09 -20.83
N VAL A 103 1.84 -14.36 -22.13
CA VAL A 103 1.07 -13.67 -23.17
C VAL A 103 -0.38 -14.13 -23.09
N GLY A 104 -1.31 -13.17 -22.96
CA GLY A 104 -2.73 -13.46 -22.74
C GLY A 104 -3.09 -13.95 -21.33
N ARG A 105 -2.14 -13.96 -20.39
CA ARG A 105 -2.36 -14.33 -18.98
C ARG A 105 -1.70 -13.30 -18.06
N GLN A 106 -2.06 -13.30 -16.77
CA GLN A 106 -1.39 -12.43 -15.80
C GLN A 106 -0.29 -13.19 -15.07
N LYS A 107 0.87 -12.55 -14.88
CA LYS A 107 1.91 -13.00 -13.95
C LYS A 107 1.48 -12.62 -12.53
N GLU A 108 1.17 -13.60 -11.72
CA GLU A 108 0.79 -13.38 -10.33
C GLU A 108 2.03 -13.03 -9.50
N VAL A 109 1.99 -11.86 -8.87
CA VAL A 109 3.05 -11.35 -7.99
C VAL A 109 2.37 -10.78 -6.76
N ASN A 110 2.85 -11.17 -5.58
CA ASN A 110 2.38 -10.59 -4.32
C ASN A 110 2.78 -9.11 -4.25
N GLU A 111 1.82 -8.23 -3.97
CA GLU A 111 2.05 -6.78 -3.94
C GLU A 111 2.67 -6.29 -2.62
N ASN A 112 2.48 -7.07 -1.56
CA ASN A 112 2.94 -6.74 -0.21
C ASN A 112 4.34 -7.32 0.04
N PHE A 113 5.36 -6.52 -0.22
CA PHE A 113 6.76 -6.93 -0.02
C PHE A 113 7.14 -6.87 1.46
N ALA A 114 7.51 -8.01 2.04
CA ALA A 114 7.90 -8.11 3.46
C ALA A 114 9.07 -7.16 3.83
N ILE A 115 9.99 -6.90 2.90
CA ILE A 115 11.12 -5.97 3.12
C ILE A 115 10.62 -4.56 3.46
N LYS A 116 9.57 -4.08 2.78
CA LYS A 116 8.99 -2.76 3.04
C LYS A 116 8.24 -2.74 4.37
N LEU A 117 7.49 -3.80 4.65
CA LEU A 117 6.69 -3.93 5.88
C LEU A 117 7.56 -4.00 7.14
N VAL A 118 8.67 -4.74 7.10
CA VAL A 118 9.60 -4.83 8.22
C VAL A 118 10.36 -3.52 8.44
N ALA A 119 10.68 -2.79 7.37
CA ALA A 119 11.35 -1.50 7.45
C ALA A 119 10.42 -0.38 7.98
N GLU A 120 9.11 -0.53 7.80
CA GLU A 120 8.10 0.40 8.32
C GLU A 120 7.88 0.23 9.83
N GLU A 121 8.15 -0.98 10.37
CA GLU A 121 8.02 -1.22 11.80
C GLU A 121 9.07 -0.41 12.59
N PRO A 122 8.67 0.34 13.63
CA PRO A 122 9.60 1.16 14.40
C PRO A 122 10.61 0.31 15.17
N VAL A 123 11.80 0.87 15.35
CA VAL A 123 12.83 0.30 16.22
C VAL A 123 12.34 0.34 17.67
N SER A 124 12.38 -0.79 18.35
CA SER A 124 11.97 -0.92 19.75
C SER A 124 13.12 -0.56 20.67
N ASP A 125 12.97 0.54 21.39
CA ASP A 125 13.94 1.00 22.36
C ASP A 125 13.73 0.33 23.73
N LEU A 126 14.79 -0.27 24.28
CA LEU A 126 14.75 -0.98 25.55
C LEU A 126 15.91 -0.55 26.45
N GLU A 127 15.75 -0.62 27.76
CA GLU A 127 16.82 -0.27 28.71
C GLU A 127 17.78 -1.45 28.95
N ALA A 128 17.29 -2.68 28.72
CA ALA A 128 18.03 -3.90 28.95
C ALA A 128 19.14 -4.13 27.90
N ARG A 129 20.25 -4.70 28.35
CA ARG A 129 21.39 -5.09 27.52
C ARG A 129 21.10 -6.29 26.61
N VAL A 130 20.25 -7.22 27.06
CA VAL A 130 19.87 -8.44 26.33
C VAL A 130 18.35 -8.52 26.26
N VAL A 131 17.82 -8.78 25.07
CA VAL A 131 16.38 -8.84 24.80
C VAL A 131 15.97 -10.22 24.35
N SER A 132 14.90 -10.76 24.92
CA SER A 132 14.29 -11.99 24.43
C SER A 132 13.19 -11.68 23.42
N CYS A 133 13.29 -12.22 22.21
CA CYS A 133 12.27 -12.13 21.18
C CYS A 133 11.70 -13.53 20.91
N ASP A 134 10.38 -13.65 20.92
CA ASP A 134 9.63 -14.86 20.56
C ASP A 134 8.65 -14.61 19.39
N GLY A 135 8.65 -13.40 18.84
CA GLY A 135 7.75 -12.98 17.77
C GLY A 135 6.31 -12.69 18.21
N GLY A 136 6.04 -12.72 19.52
CA GLY A 136 4.72 -12.51 20.08
C GLY A 136 3.86 -13.78 20.04
N GLY A 137 2.90 -13.87 20.97
CA GLY A 137 1.98 -15.02 21.04
C GLY A 137 2.59 -16.32 21.58
N GLY A 138 3.78 -16.26 22.20
CA GLY A 138 4.42 -17.39 22.86
C GLY A 138 4.72 -18.53 21.88
N ALA A 139 3.88 -19.57 21.90
CA ALA A 139 4.03 -20.74 21.02
C ALA A 139 3.63 -20.49 19.56
N LEU A 140 2.92 -19.39 19.25
CA LEU A 140 2.50 -19.05 17.88
C LEU A 140 3.57 -18.29 17.09
N GLY A 141 4.63 -17.82 17.76
CA GLY A 141 5.72 -17.10 17.14
C GLY A 141 6.87 -18.01 16.72
N HIS A 142 8.10 -17.51 16.88
CA HIS A 142 9.31 -18.27 16.61
C HIS A 142 9.98 -18.73 17.91
N PRO A 143 10.94 -19.67 17.86
CA PRO A 143 11.70 -20.06 19.04
C PRO A 143 12.29 -18.85 19.75
N LYS A 144 12.19 -18.82 21.09
CA LYS A 144 12.71 -17.72 21.90
C LYS A 144 14.21 -17.57 21.65
N VAL A 145 14.62 -16.39 21.18
CA VAL A 145 16.03 -16.03 20.98
C VAL A 145 16.40 -14.80 21.79
N TYR A 146 17.68 -14.74 22.15
CA TYR A 146 18.26 -13.64 22.90
C TYR A 146 19.17 -12.81 22.01
N ILE A 147 18.95 -11.50 21.97
CA ILE A 147 19.65 -10.55 21.12
C ILE A 147 20.45 -9.62 22.03
N ASN A 148 21.75 -9.50 21.77
CA ASN A 148 22.66 -8.63 22.53
C ASN A 148 22.66 -7.22 21.94
N LEU A 149 22.49 -6.21 22.79
CA LEU A 149 22.42 -4.78 22.43
C LEU A 149 23.65 -3.97 22.87
N ASP A 150 24.75 -4.66 23.20
CA ASP A 150 26.00 -4.06 23.69
C ASP A 150 26.61 -3.00 22.76
N LYS A 151 26.31 -3.10 21.46
CA LYS A 151 26.88 -2.24 20.43
C LYS A 151 25.94 -1.05 20.21
N LEU A 152 26.20 0.04 20.91
CA LEU A 152 25.55 1.36 20.78
C LEU A 152 25.33 1.83 19.32
N THR A 153 26.27 1.49 18.43
CA THR A 153 26.25 1.94 17.02
C THR A 153 25.43 1.07 16.09
N LYS A 154 24.94 -0.09 16.54
CA LYS A 154 24.19 -1.04 15.69
C LYS A 154 22.90 -1.45 16.36
N VAL A 155 21.81 -1.39 15.61
CA VAL A 155 20.54 -1.98 16.01
C VAL A 155 20.65 -3.51 16.03
N GLY A 156 20.10 -4.14 17.06
CA GLY A 156 19.99 -5.59 17.15
C GLY A 156 18.76 -6.07 16.39
N THR A 157 18.94 -6.78 15.29
CA THR A 157 17.82 -7.31 14.49
C THR A 157 17.51 -8.76 14.89
N CYS A 158 16.23 -9.07 15.09
CA CYS A 158 15.80 -10.46 15.26
C CYS A 158 15.90 -11.22 13.93
N GLY A 159 16.59 -12.36 13.92
CA GLY A 159 16.75 -13.19 12.72
C GLY A 159 15.47 -13.88 12.21
N TYR A 160 14.37 -13.80 12.97
CA TYR A 160 13.08 -14.38 12.58
C TYR A 160 12.08 -13.29 12.19
N CYS A 161 11.69 -12.43 13.13
CA CYS A 161 10.71 -11.38 12.86
C CYS A 161 11.24 -10.21 12.05
N GLY A 162 12.57 -10.02 11.96
CA GLY A 162 13.17 -8.84 11.32
C GLY A 162 13.01 -7.54 12.12
N ARG A 163 12.34 -7.58 13.29
CA ARG A 163 12.21 -6.45 14.21
C ARG A 163 13.56 -5.98 14.72
N GLN A 164 13.68 -4.69 14.91
CA GLN A 164 14.91 -4.03 15.32
C GLN A 164 14.78 -3.54 16.76
N PHE A 165 15.83 -3.75 17.55
CA PHE A 165 15.91 -3.35 18.94
C PHE A 165 17.13 -2.47 19.17
N GLN A 166 17.01 -1.44 20.01
CA GLN A 166 18.10 -0.56 20.38
C GLN A 166 18.11 -0.33 21.90
N GLN A 167 19.29 -0.24 22.50
CA GLN A 167 19.40 0.10 23.91
C GLN A 167 19.31 1.63 24.11
N LYS A 168 18.36 2.08 24.94
CA LYS A 168 18.30 3.46 25.42
C LYS A 168 19.31 3.65 26.53
N HIS A 169 20.23 4.60 26.36
CA HIS A 169 21.13 5.03 27.42
C HIS A 169 20.58 6.31 28.03
N HIS A 170 20.30 6.26 29.33
CA HIS A 170 20.00 7.45 30.12
C HIS A 170 21.33 8.17 30.36
N HIS A 171 21.43 9.41 29.87
CA HIS A 171 22.50 10.33 30.16
C HIS A 171 22.05 11.33 31.23
#